data_AF-A0A970X188-F1
#
_entry.id   AF-A0A970X188-F1
#
_cell.length_a   1.000
_cell.length_b   1.000
_cell.length_c   1.000
_cell.angle_alpha   90.00
_cell.angle_beta   90.00
_cell.angle_gamma   90.00
#
_symmetry.space_group_name_H-M   'P 1'
#
loop_
_entity.id
_entity.type
_entity.pdbx_description
1 polymer ?
#
loop_
_entity_poly.entity_id
_entity_poly.type
_entity_poly.pdbx_seq_one_letter_code
_entity_poly.pdbx_strand_id
1 'polypeptide(L)'
;MFKKITLFASLMVFGFGFLACNESDDNLDEKKEVAVASFSGTLSVDQLDSTFYTTENVVVSIEPLVDSTKTGAYTRLRMVMHQVRFSPKMPLSLDMTVNNVSYVANSDGFALSGDSLMPYAMGGPFPSFIITNLQGVMTDGELTMSMKCGMYPLTYTGSLVAEP
;
A
#
# COMPACT_ATOMS: atom_id res chain seq x y z
N MET A 1 -44.61 23.81 73.47
CA MET A 1 -45.63 22.95 74.12
C MET A 1 -46.51 22.38 72.99
N PHE A 2 -46.67 21.06 72.87
CA PHE A 2 -47.52 20.35 71.87
C PHE A 2 -47.21 20.59 70.36
N LYS A 3 -47.40 19.64 69.42
CA LYS A 3 -47.32 18.16 69.46
C LYS A 3 -47.15 17.64 68.01
N LYS A 4 -46.23 16.68 67.82
CA LYS A 4 -46.07 15.68 66.74
C LYS A 4 -47.07 15.65 65.56
N ILE A 5 -46.55 15.54 64.32
CA ILE A 5 -47.16 14.73 63.24
C ILE A 5 -46.12 13.78 62.63
N THR A 6 -46.58 12.56 62.35
CA THR A 6 -45.91 11.38 61.76
C THR A 6 -46.96 10.62 60.91
N LEU A 7 -46.65 9.67 60.03
CA LEU A 7 -45.52 8.75 60.00
C LEU A 7 -45.23 8.22 58.57
N PHE A 8 -43.94 8.27 58.14
CA PHE A 8 -43.32 7.48 57.05
C PHE A 8 -43.88 7.55 55.61
N ALA A 9 -42.95 7.70 54.66
CA ALA A 9 -42.92 6.85 53.46
C ALA A 9 -41.44 6.60 53.09
N SER A 10 -40.90 5.45 53.50
CA SER A 10 -39.58 5.00 53.07
C SER A 10 -39.74 4.18 51.79
N LEU A 11 -39.05 4.55 50.73
CA LEU A 11 -38.77 3.65 49.62
C LEU A 11 -37.32 3.82 49.17
N MET A 12 -36.43 3.10 49.84
CA MET A 12 -35.08 2.86 49.32
C MET A 12 -35.19 2.07 48.02
N VAL A 13 -34.78 2.67 46.91
CA VAL A 13 -34.28 1.90 45.76
C VAL A 13 -32.76 2.02 45.80
N PHE A 14 -32.10 1.00 46.32
CA PHE A 14 -30.68 0.79 46.10
C PHE A 14 -30.46 0.44 44.63
N GLY A 15 -29.91 1.38 43.87
CA GLY A 15 -29.40 1.16 42.52
C GLY A 15 -27.92 1.52 42.49
N PHE A 16 -27.05 0.62 42.97
CA PHE A 16 -25.61 0.76 42.75
C PHE A 16 -25.34 0.63 41.25
N GLY A 17 -24.86 1.71 40.65
CA GLY A 17 -24.43 1.79 39.25
C GLY A 17 -23.14 2.62 39.11
N PHE A 18 -22.26 2.53 40.11
CA PHE A 18 -20.90 3.04 39.96
C PHE A 18 -20.10 2.11 39.03
N LEU A 19 -19.36 2.73 38.11
CA LEU A 19 -18.19 2.15 37.44
C LEU A 19 -18.42 0.82 36.70
N ALA A 20 -19.01 0.95 35.52
CA ALA A 20 -18.48 0.28 34.34
C ALA A 20 -18.55 1.24 33.15
N CYS A 21 -17.74 2.32 33.19
CA CYS A 21 -17.12 2.76 31.95
C CYS A 21 -16.26 1.58 31.53
N ASN A 22 -16.77 0.79 30.59
CA ASN A 22 -15.95 -0.23 29.95
C ASN A 22 -14.95 0.54 29.09
N GLU A 23 -13.78 0.83 29.65
CA GLU A 23 -12.55 0.89 28.88
C GLU A 23 -12.33 -0.52 28.31
N SER A 24 -13.15 -0.85 27.31
CA SER A 24 -12.72 -1.69 26.20
C SER A 24 -11.60 -0.91 25.55
N ASP A 25 -10.39 -1.10 26.07
CA ASP A 25 -9.13 -0.72 25.47
C ASP A 25 -8.90 -1.63 24.25
N ASP A 26 -9.85 -1.56 23.31
CA ASP A 26 -9.85 -2.25 22.04
C ASP A 26 -8.82 -1.53 21.17
N ASN A 27 -7.55 -1.84 21.43
CA ASN A 27 -6.48 -1.79 20.44
C ASN A 27 -6.79 -2.83 19.35
N LEU A 28 -7.89 -2.59 18.63
CA LEU A 28 -8.06 -2.98 17.26
C LEU A 28 -7.03 -2.15 16.50
N ASP A 29 -5.88 -2.75 16.21
CA ASP A 29 -4.96 -2.24 15.18
C ASP A 29 -5.80 -1.94 13.94
N GLU A 30 -6.09 -0.65 13.70
CA GLU A 30 -6.89 -0.22 12.56
C GLU A 30 -6.06 -0.55 11.32
N LYS A 31 -6.36 -1.69 10.72
CA LYS A 31 -5.54 -2.32 9.69
C LYS A 31 -5.45 -1.38 8.49
N LYS A 32 -4.36 -0.61 8.41
CA LYS A 32 -4.09 0.33 7.31
C LYS A 32 -4.18 -0.46 6.00
N GLU A 33 -5.21 -0.18 5.21
CA GLU A 33 -5.45 -0.85 3.93
C GLU A 33 -4.81 -0.04 2.79
N VAL A 34 -4.24 -0.73 1.80
CA VAL A 34 -3.74 -0.07 0.59
C VAL A 34 -4.95 0.31 -0.27
N ALA A 35 -5.17 1.61 -0.46
CA ALA A 35 -6.07 2.13 -1.48
C ALA A 35 -5.44 2.03 -2.88
N VAL A 36 -6.25 2.18 -3.93
CA VAL A 36 -5.73 2.45 -5.28
C VAL A 36 -5.02 3.81 -5.25
N ALA A 37 -3.81 3.86 -5.79
CA ALA A 37 -3.00 5.07 -5.83
C ALA A 37 -2.18 5.13 -7.12
N SER A 38 -1.88 6.33 -7.60
CA SER A 38 -0.95 6.54 -8.71
C SER A 38 0.10 7.57 -8.33
N PHE A 39 1.32 7.36 -8.78
CA PHE A 39 2.47 8.21 -8.52
C PHE A 39 3.07 8.65 -9.85
N SER A 40 3.51 9.90 -9.96
CA SER A 40 4.29 10.39 -11.09
C SER A 40 5.69 10.75 -10.63
N GLY A 41 6.71 10.32 -11.38
CA GLY A 41 8.07 10.33 -10.88
C GLY A 41 9.15 10.05 -11.91
N THR A 42 10.35 9.84 -11.40
CA THR A 42 11.55 9.58 -12.18
C THR A 42 11.92 8.11 -12.08
N LEU A 43 12.03 7.45 -13.22
CA LEU A 43 12.62 6.12 -13.37
C LEU A 43 14.07 6.27 -13.83
N SER A 44 15.00 5.57 -13.19
CA SER A 44 16.37 5.40 -13.68
C SER A 44 16.70 3.92 -13.85
N VAL A 45 17.33 3.56 -14.97
CA VAL A 45 17.69 2.18 -15.33
C VAL A 45 19.17 2.12 -15.67
N ASP A 46 19.94 1.35 -14.90
CA ASP A 46 21.34 1.05 -15.18
C ASP A 46 21.43 0.23 -16.47
N GLN A 47 22.16 0.74 -17.47
CA GLN A 47 22.31 0.10 -18.78
C GLN A 47 23.45 -0.94 -18.81
N LEU A 48 24.13 -1.16 -17.68
CA LEU A 48 25.24 -2.10 -17.46
C LEU A 48 26.53 -1.78 -18.23
N ASP A 49 26.62 -0.58 -18.79
CA ASP A 49 27.78 -0.01 -19.47
C ASP A 49 28.34 1.24 -18.74
N SER A 50 28.04 1.35 -17.43
CA SER A 50 28.28 2.53 -16.57
C SER A 50 27.45 3.77 -16.93
N THR A 51 26.42 3.64 -17.80
CA THR A 51 25.44 4.69 -18.07
C THR A 51 24.08 4.37 -17.47
N PHE A 52 23.29 5.41 -17.19
CA PHE A 52 21.92 5.30 -16.72
C PHE A 52 20.98 5.92 -17.74
N TYR A 53 19.90 5.21 -18.07
CA TYR A 53 18.78 5.79 -18.81
C TYR A 53 17.73 6.27 -17.81
N THR A 54 17.52 7.59 -17.75
CA THR A 54 16.55 8.23 -16.86
C THR A 54 15.36 8.75 -17.66
N THR A 55 14.14 8.56 -17.15
CA THR A 55 12.89 9.09 -17.72
C THR A 55 12.06 9.70 -16.61
N GLU A 56 11.65 10.96 -16.80
CA GLU A 56 10.77 11.71 -15.90
C GLU A 56 9.29 11.51 -16.29
N ASN A 57 8.38 11.88 -15.38
CA ASN A 57 6.92 11.79 -15.55
C ASN A 57 6.42 10.35 -15.82
N VAL A 58 7.16 9.34 -15.34
CA VAL A 58 6.72 7.95 -15.38
C VAL A 58 5.63 7.75 -14.33
N VAL A 59 4.44 7.34 -14.79
CA VAL A 59 3.32 7.05 -13.91
C VAL A 59 3.38 5.59 -13.46
N VAL A 60 3.28 5.37 -12.15
CA VAL A 60 3.18 4.04 -11.54
C VAL A 60 1.90 3.97 -10.73
N SER A 61 1.00 3.06 -11.11
CA SER A 61 -0.23 2.78 -10.36
C SER A 61 -0.06 1.54 -9.48
N ILE A 62 -0.65 1.60 -8.30
CA ILE A 62 -0.71 0.53 -7.31
C ILE A 62 -2.17 0.19 -7.07
N GLU A 63 -2.54 -1.07 -7.26
CA GLU A 63 -3.90 -1.59 -7.06
C GLU A 63 -3.85 -2.77 -6.08
N PRO A 64 -4.70 -2.82 -5.03
CA PRO A 64 -4.73 -3.94 -4.10
C PRO A 64 -5.43 -5.16 -4.73
N LEU A 65 -4.81 -6.34 -4.63
CA LEU A 65 -5.37 -7.59 -5.15
C LEU A 65 -6.08 -8.36 -4.03
N VAL A 66 -7.38 -8.61 -4.20
CA VAL A 66 -8.19 -9.41 -3.27
C VAL A 66 -7.66 -10.84 -3.25
N ASP A 67 -7.26 -11.34 -2.08
CA ASP A 67 -6.97 -12.76 -1.92
C ASP A 67 -8.29 -13.54 -1.90
N SER A 68 -8.58 -14.28 -2.97
CA SER A 68 -9.83 -15.02 -3.09
C SER A 68 -10.03 -16.11 -2.02
N THR A 69 -8.98 -16.42 -1.24
CA THR A 69 -9.05 -17.35 -0.10
C THR A 69 -9.39 -16.67 1.23
N LYS A 70 -9.39 -15.33 1.29
CA LYS A 70 -9.68 -14.55 2.50
C LYS A 70 -10.60 -13.36 2.19
N THR A 71 -11.88 -13.54 2.47
CA THR A 71 -12.91 -12.49 2.33
C THR A 71 -12.46 -11.18 2.98
N GLY A 72 -12.33 -10.12 2.18
CA GLY A 72 -11.96 -8.78 2.66
C GLY A 72 -10.49 -8.59 3.03
N ALA A 73 -9.56 -9.47 2.61
CA ALA A 73 -8.13 -9.28 2.88
C ALA A 73 -7.29 -9.17 1.60
N TYR A 74 -6.71 -7.99 1.39
CA TYR A 74 -5.64 -7.77 0.43
C TYR A 74 -4.30 -8.22 1.03
N THR A 75 -3.58 -9.14 0.37
CA THR A 75 -2.24 -9.60 0.79
C THR A 75 -1.16 -9.29 -0.24
N ARG A 76 -1.57 -8.87 -1.44
CA ARG A 76 -0.70 -8.56 -2.58
C ARG A 76 -1.25 -7.38 -3.35
N LEU A 77 -0.38 -6.76 -4.14
CA LEU A 77 -0.67 -5.63 -5.00
C LEU A 77 -0.38 -6.01 -6.47
N ARG A 78 -1.05 -5.30 -7.38
CA ARG A 78 -0.63 -5.12 -8.76
C ARG A 78 0.03 -3.76 -8.87
N MET A 79 1.20 -3.74 -9.49
CA MET A 79 1.90 -2.53 -9.91
C MET A 79 1.79 -2.41 -11.43
N VAL A 80 1.49 -1.22 -11.94
CA VAL A 80 1.48 -0.93 -13.38
C VAL A 80 2.37 0.27 -13.63
N MET A 81 3.42 0.09 -14.44
CA MET A 81 4.26 1.18 -14.93
C MET A 81 3.76 1.56 -16.32
N HIS A 82 3.24 2.78 -16.48
CA HIS A 82 2.56 3.21 -17.72
C HIS A 82 3.52 3.87 -18.71
N GLN A 83 3.35 3.56 -19.99
CA GLN A 83 4.03 4.18 -21.14
C GLN A 83 5.55 4.29 -20.98
N VAL A 84 6.16 3.31 -20.31
CA VAL A 84 7.56 3.32 -19.91
C VAL A 84 8.49 2.84 -21.02
N ARG A 85 9.69 3.44 -21.07
CA ARG A 85 10.86 2.95 -21.80
C ARG A 85 11.96 2.67 -20.78
N PHE A 86 12.71 1.58 -20.94
CA PHE A 86 13.81 1.19 -20.05
C PHE A 86 15.21 1.41 -20.67
N SER A 87 15.27 1.84 -21.93
CA SER A 87 16.51 2.09 -22.66
C SER A 87 16.26 3.06 -23.82
N PRO A 88 17.21 3.92 -24.23
CA PRO A 88 17.03 4.77 -25.40
C PRO A 88 16.88 3.97 -26.71
N LYS A 89 17.29 2.68 -26.69
CA LYS A 89 17.16 1.73 -27.80
C LYS A 89 15.74 1.17 -28.00
N MET A 90 14.82 1.37 -27.04
CA MET A 90 13.43 0.92 -27.18
C MET A 90 12.66 1.85 -28.13
N PRO A 91 12.09 1.36 -29.24
CA PRO A 91 11.41 2.21 -30.23
C PRO A 91 10.00 2.64 -29.79
N LEU A 92 9.40 1.93 -28.84
CA LEU A 92 8.05 2.18 -28.33
C LEU A 92 8.09 2.23 -26.80
N SER A 93 7.21 3.05 -26.24
CA SER A 93 6.75 2.93 -24.85
C SER A 93 5.82 1.72 -24.70
N LEU A 94 5.79 1.12 -23.51
CA LEU A 94 4.89 0.03 -23.19
C LEU A 94 4.32 0.19 -21.77
N ASP A 95 3.17 -0.43 -21.51
CA ASP A 95 2.69 -0.60 -20.14
C ASP A 95 3.22 -1.94 -19.61
N MET A 96 3.82 -1.91 -18.41
CA MET A 96 4.33 -3.10 -17.73
C MET A 96 3.54 -3.35 -16.45
N THR A 97 2.85 -4.49 -16.38
CA THR A 97 2.14 -4.95 -15.18
C THR A 97 2.99 -5.97 -14.42
N VAL A 98 3.16 -5.75 -13.10
CA VAL A 98 3.75 -6.71 -12.17
C VAL A 98 2.68 -7.06 -11.13
N ASN A 99 2.15 -8.29 -11.21
CA ASN A 99 1.20 -8.80 -10.23
C ASN A 99 1.93 -9.44 -9.04
N ASN A 100 1.19 -9.67 -7.95
CA ASN A 100 1.63 -10.42 -6.78
C ASN A 100 2.78 -9.77 -5.96
N VAL A 101 2.95 -8.44 -6.07
CA VAL A 101 3.86 -7.69 -5.19
C VAL A 101 3.36 -7.81 -3.75
N SER A 102 4.22 -8.26 -2.84
CA SER A 102 3.88 -8.37 -1.42
C SER A 102 4.01 -7.01 -0.74
N TYR A 103 3.24 -6.80 0.33
CA TYR A 103 3.34 -5.59 1.13
C TYR A 103 3.13 -5.87 2.62
N VAL A 104 3.70 -5.02 3.47
CA VAL A 104 3.51 -5.02 4.92
C VAL A 104 3.21 -3.59 5.37
N ALA A 105 2.10 -3.38 6.06
CA ALA A 105 1.78 -2.10 6.67
C ALA A 105 2.70 -1.78 7.85
N ASN A 106 3.05 -0.51 8.02
CA ASN A 106 3.78 0.03 9.16
C ASN A 106 3.18 1.40 9.55
N SER A 107 3.72 2.06 10.57
CA SER A 107 3.21 3.36 11.05
C SER A 107 3.16 4.44 9.97
N ASP A 108 4.11 4.40 9.03
CA ASP A 108 4.40 5.52 8.12
C ASP A 108 3.85 5.24 6.70
N GLY A 109 3.31 4.05 6.45
CA GLY A 109 2.93 3.59 5.12
C GLY A 109 3.05 2.07 4.95
N PHE A 110 3.62 1.65 3.82
CA PHE A 110 3.71 0.25 3.42
C PHE A 110 5.12 -0.06 2.88
N ALA A 111 5.74 -1.10 3.42
CA ALA A 111 6.94 -1.68 2.84
C ALA A 111 6.53 -2.68 1.74
N LEU A 112 7.00 -2.47 0.52
CA LEU A 112 6.74 -3.32 -0.65
C LEU A 112 7.91 -4.30 -0.85
N SER A 113 7.60 -5.55 -1.21
CA SER A 113 8.62 -6.54 -1.54
C SER A 113 8.18 -7.51 -2.63
N GLY A 114 9.14 -8.08 -3.35
CA GLY A 114 8.86 -9.07 -4.38
C GLY A 114 10.11 -9.70 -4.96
N ASP A 115 10.02 -10.98 -5.29
CA ASP A 115 11.08 -11.68 -6.01
C ASP A 115 10.49 -12.72 -6.96
N SER A 116 11.21 -13.03 -8.04
CA SER A 116 10.78 -13.94 -9.10
C SER A 116 9.38 -13.61 -9.70
N LEU A 117 9.01 -12.33 -9.77
CA LEU A 117 7.71 -11.91 -10.29
C LEU A 117 7.75 -11.82 -11.82
N MET A 118 6.80 -12.47 -12.50
CA MET A 118 6.65 -12.42 -13.95
C MET A 118 6.00 -11.09 -14.37
N PRO A 119 6.70 -10.18 -15.09
CA PRO A 119 6.06 -9.01 -15.66
C PRO A 119 5.20 -9.40 -16.87
N TYR A 120 4.20 -8.58 -17.15
CA TYR A 120 3.36 -8.67 -18.35
C TYR A 120 3.46 -7.35 -19.13
N ALA A 121 3.71 -7.44 -20.42
CA ALA A 121 3.83 -6.31 -21.34
C ALA A 121 3.42 -6.75 -22.76
N MET A 122 3.04 -5.80 -23.62
CA MET A 122 2.68 -6.08 -25.03
C MET A 122 1.62 -7.19 -25.22
N GLY A 123 0.71 -7.35 -24.25
CA GLY A 123 -0.36 -8.36 -24.28
C GLY A 123 -0.01 -9.75 -23.74
N GLY A 124 1.19 -9.98 -23.18
CA GLY A 124 1.59 -11.29 -22.66
C GLY A 124 2.66 -11.26 -21.57
N PRO A 125 3.02 -12.42 -20.99
CA PRO A 125 4.11 -12.54 -20.01
C PRO A 125 5.48 -12.27 -20.67
N PHE A 126 6.41 -11.67 -19.91
CA PHE A 126 7.72 -11.23 -20.41
C PHE A 126 8.88 -11.94 -19.65
N PRO A 127 9.10 -13.24 -19.89
CA PRO A 127 9.95 -14.10 -19.06
C PRO A 127 11.44 -13.75 -19.04
N SER A 128 11.95 -13.06 -20.06
CA SER A 128 13.35 -12.57 -20.07
C SER A 128 13.62 -11.44 -19.07
N PHE A 129 12.55 -10.87 -18.49
CA PHE A 129 12.59 -9.67 -17.66
C PHE A 129 12.00 -9.89 -16.26
N ILE A 130 12.00 -11.15 -15.76
CA ILE A 130 11.56 -11.49 -14.40
C ILE A 130 12.09 -10.48 -13.39
N ILE A 131 11.17 -9.93 -12.60
CA ILE A 131 11.48 -8.94 -11.58
C ILE A 131 12.08 -9.67 -10.38
N THR A 132 13.26 -9.21 -9.96
CA THR A 132 13.92 -9.74 -8.75
C THR A 132 14.34 -8.63 -7.80
N ASN A 133 14.45 -8.97 -6.52
CA ASN A 133 14.88 -8.05 -5.46
C ASN A 133 14.06 -6.73 -5.40
N LEU A 134 12.75 -6.79 -5.68
CA LEU A 134 11.86 -5.64 -5.52
C LEU A 134 11.79 -5.29 -4.04
N GLN A 135 12.14 -4.04 -3.74
CA GLN A 135 12.00 -3.42 -2.44
C GLN A 135 11.49 -1.99 -2.65
N GLY A 136 10.50 -1.57 -1.88
CA GLY A 136 10.00 -0.20 -1.96
C GLY A 136 9.31 0.25 -0.68
N VAL A 137 9.06 1.55 -0.60
CA VAL A 137 8.29 2.18 0.47
C VAL A 137 7.25 3.08 -0.19
N MET A 138 5.99 2.86 0.18
CA MET A 138 4.86 3.70 -0.21
C MET A 138 4.32 4.39 1.03
N THR A 139 4.40 5.71 1.05
CA THR A 139 3.83 6.58 2.09
C THR A 139 2.63 7.33 1.54
N ASP A 140 1.98 8.14 2.37
CA ASP A 140 0.76 8.87 2.02
C ASP A 140 0.96 9.92 0.88
N GLY A 141 2.21 10.21 0.50
CA GLY A 141 2.54 11.15 -0.60
C GLY A 141 3.65 10.72 -1.56
N GLU A 142 4.36 9.62 -1.31
CA GLU A 142 5.55 9.22 -2.09
C GLU A 142 5.66 7.70 -2.24
N LEU A 143 6.04 7.26 -3.45
CA LEU A 143 6.47 5.90 -3.76
C LEU A 143 7.95 5.90 -4.13
N THR A 144 8.76 5.20 -3.34
CA THR A 144 10.15 4.86 -3.68
C THR A 144 10.27 3.36 -3.90
N MET A 145 11.05 2.93 -4.90
CA MET A 145 11.33 1.51 -5.11
C MET A 145 12.64 1.27 -5.87
N SER A 146 13.19 0.09 -5.67
CA SER A 146 14.30 -0.47 -6.45
C SER A 146 14.00 -1.93 -6.77
N MET A 147 14.44 -2.39 -7.95
CA MET A 147 14.31 -3.78 -8.39
C MET A 147 15.31 -4.07 -9.52
N LYS A 148 15.43 -5.32 -9.93
CA LYS A 148 16.01 -5.67 -11.24
C LYS A 148 14.92 -6.13 -12.18
N CYS A 149 14.90 -5.59 -13.40
CA CYS A 149 14.06 -6.04 -14.50
C CYS A 149 14.90 -6.94 -15.41
N GLY A 150 14.80 -8.26 -15.21
CA GLY A 150 15.79 -9.19 -15.73
C GLY A 150 17.17 -8.91 -15.13
N MET A 151 18.16 -8.60 -15.97
CA MET A 151 19.51 -8.25 -15.51
C MET A 151 19.70 -6.76 -15.15
N TYR A 152 18.77 -5.88 -15.52
CA TYR A 152 18.93 -4.42 -15.40
C TYR A 152 18.42 -3.88 -14.06
N PRO A 153 19.28 -3.35 -13.17
CA PRO A 153 18.85 -2.61 -11.99
C PRO A 153 18.07 -1.35 -12.39
N LEU A 154 17.01 -1.05 -11.64
CA LEU A 154 16.29 0.21 -11.76
C LEU A 154 15.86 0.75 -10.40
N THR A 155 15.65 2.06 -10.35
CA THR A 155 15.11 2.79 -9.21
C THR A 155 14.02 3.73 -9.67
N TYR A 156 12.98 3.90 -8.86
CA TYR A 156 11.91 4.86 -9.08
C TYR A 156 11.63 5.66 -7.81
N THR A 157 11.44 6.96 -7.96
CA THR A 157 10.90 7.85 -6.94
C THR A 157 9.82 8.72 -7.58
N GLY A 158 8.63 8.75 -7.01
CA GLY A 158 7.51 9.56 -7.51
C GLY A 158 6.56 10.01 -6.41
N SER A 159 5.93 11.15 -6.63
CA SER A 159 4.93 11.73 -5.72
C SER A 159 3.52 11.31 -6.13
N LEU A 160 2.62 11.20 -5.14
CA LEU A 160 1.22 10.87 -5.37
C LEU A 160 0.60 11.90 -6.33
N VAL A 161 -0.06 11.42 -7.38
CA VAL A 161 -0.96 12.23 -8.20
C VAL A 161 -2.38 12.05 -7.70
N ALA A 162 -3.12 13.17 -7.58
CA ALA A 162 -4.54 13.10 -7.31
C ALA A 162 -5.25 12.34 -8.45
N GLU A 163 -6.32 11.61 -8.13
CA GLU A 163 -7.23 11.13 -9.18
C GLU A 163 -7.82 12.33 -9.95
N PRO A 164 -7.92 12.25 -11.29
CA PRO A 164 -8.41 13.34 -12.14
C PRO A 164 -9.93 13.56 -12.04
#